data_AF-A0AAU5WN84-F1
#
_entry.id   AF-A0AAU5WN84-F1
#
_cell.length_a   1.000
_cell.length_b   1.000
_cell.length_c   1.000
_cell.angle_alpha   90.00
_cell.angle_beta   90.00
_cell.angle_gamma   90.00
#
_symmetry.space_group_name_H-M   'P 1'
#
loop_
_entity.id
_entity.type
_entity.pdbx_description
1 polymer ?
#
loop_
_entity_poly.entity_id
_entity_poly.type
_entity_poly.pdbx_seq_one_letter_code
_entity_poly.pdbx_strand_id
1 'polypeptide(L)'
;MSGFVFLQPDAHLTPAQVEQHLNVLANEIANAQRALVTARERELDARKVHTRERDRLLLSDACPNVGRASEDVTVAERDAWINTRIDDQLWLYKTAKVQREDAESYVWAIKDQIEVLRSIGVLSRQAFDMSGRTR
;
A
#
# COMPACT_ATOMS: atom_id res chain seq x y z
N MET A 1 7.16 4.17 -21.57
CA MET A 1 7.79 4.35 -20.24
C MET A 1 8.33 3.00 -19.84
N SER A 2 9.66 2.83 -19.81
CA SER A 2 10.25 1.59 -19.29
C SER A 2 10.01 1.60 -17.78
N GLY A 3 9.24 0.64 -17.28
CA GLY A 3 9.02 0.48 -15.84
C GLY A 3 10.35 0.20 -15.14
N PHE A 4 10.44 0.59 -13.86
CA PHE A 4 11.56 0.23 -13.01
C PHE A 4 11.66 -1.30 -12.94
N VAL A 5 12.84 -1.85 -13.23
CA VAL A 5 13.12 -3.29 -13.15
C VAL A 5 13.87 -3.54 -11.85
N PHE A 6 13.33 -4.43 -11.03
CA PHE A 6 13.97 -4.88 -9.79
C PHE A 6 15.29 -5.57 -10.11
N LEU A 7 16.37 -5.12 -9.46
CA LEU A 7 17.69 -5.71 -9.60
C LEU A 7 17.77 -6.99 -8.78
N GLN A 8 18.41 -8.00 -9.37
CA GLN A 8 18.76 -9.23 -8.67
C GLN A 8 20.02 -9.00 -7.83
N PRO A 9 20.18 -9.68 -6.68
CA PRO A 9 21.33 -9.50 -5.80
C PRO A 9 22.70 -9.81 -6.44
N ASP A 10 22.73 -10.63 -7.49
CA ASP A 10 23.91 -11.06 -8.23
C ASP A 10 24.25 -10.17 -9.44
N ALA A 11 23.55 -9.04 -9.60
CA ALA A 11 23.79 -8.12 -10.70
C ALA A 11 25.22 -7.55 -10.65
N HIS A 12 25.99 -7.80 -11.72
CA HIS A 12 27.32 -7.23 -11.91
C HIS A 12 27.22 -5.81 -12.48
N LEU A 13 27.23 -4.81 -11.59
CA LEU A 13 27.16 -3.40 -11.95
C LEU A 13 28.49 -2.69 -11.72
N THR A 14 28.86 -1.78 -12.62
CA THR A 14 29.95 -0.82 -12.40
C THR A 14 29.54 0.27 -11.40
N PRO A 15 30.49 0.96 -10.74
CA PRO A 15 30.17 2.07 -9.84
C PRO A 15 29.27 3.15 -10.48
N ALA A 16 29.54 3.52 -11.73
CA ALA A 16 28.73 4.50 -12.46
C ALA A 16 27.29 4.02 -12.71
N GLN A 17 27.09 2.74 -13.02
CA GLN A 17 25.75 2.16 -13.17
C GLN A 17 25.01 2.14 -11.82
N VAL A 18 25.69 1.80 -10.73
CA VAL A 18 25.11 1.85 -9.38
C VAL A 18 24.59 3.25 -9.05
N GLU A 19 25.39 4.29 -9.31
CA GLU A 19 24.97 5.68 -9.09
C GLU A 19 23.76 6.08 -9.95
N GLN A 20 23.75 5.68 -11.22
CA GLN A 20 22.61 5.93 -12.10
C GLN A 20 21.32 5.27 -11.57
N HIS A 21 21.39 4.02 -11.13
CA HIS A 21 20.25 3.32 -10.56
C HIS A 21 19.79 3.92 -9.22
N LEU A 22 20.73 4.37 -8.36
CA LEU A 22 20.39 5.05 -7.10
C LEU A 22 19.63 6.35 -7.34
N ASN A 23 20.00 7.13 -8.36
CA ASN A 23 19.27 8.35 -8.73
C ASN A 23 17.84 8.06 -9.20
N VAL A 24 17.64 6.98 -9.95
CA VAL A 24 16.30 6.53 -10.36
C VAL A 24 15.49 6.12 -9.14
N LEU A 25 16.05 5.29 -8.26
CA LEU A 25 15.39 4.83 -7.02
C LEU A 25 15.07 5.97 -6.05
N ALA A 26 15.91 7.01 -5.99
CA ALA A 26 15.65 8.20 -5.16
C ALA A 26 14.43 9.00 -5.65
N ASN A 27 14.21 9.08 -6.96
CA ASN A 27 12.99 9.66 -7.51
C ASN A 27 11.78 8.73 -7.30
N GLU A 28 11.98 7.42 -7.47
CA GLU A 28 10.90 6.44 -7.36
C GLU A 28 10.38 6.32 -5.94
N ILE A 29 11.24 6.37 -4.91
CA ILE A 29 10.78 6.36 -3.52
C ILE A 29 9.91 7.58 -3.20
N ALA A 30 10.23 8.75 -3.76
CA ALA A 30 9.41 9.95 -3.59
C ALA A 30 8.04 9.80 -4.30
N ASN A 31 8.01 9.18 -5.48
CA ASN A 31 6.77 8.84 -6.18
C ASN A 31 5.91 7.85 -5.36
N ALA A 32 6.51 6.76 -4.88
CA ALA A 32 5.86 5.73 -4.08
C ALA A 32 5.28 6.32 -2.79
N GLN A 33 6.02 7.20 -2.11
CA GLN A 33 5.54 7.89 -0.91
C GLN A 33 4.34 8.79 -1.20
N ARG A 34 4.35 9.57 -2.30
CA ARG A 34 3.19 10.37 -2.72
C ARG A 34 1.98 9.51 -3.05
N ALA A 35 2.18 8.38 -3.74
CA ALA A 35 1.13 7.42 -4.03
C ALA A 35 0.52 6.84 -2.76
N LEU A 36 1.36 6.48 -1.76
CA LEU A 36 0.89 6.00 -0.46
C LEU A 36 0.08 7.05 0.31
N VAL A 37 0.49 8.33 0.30
CA VAL A 37 -0.29 9.41 0.91
C VAL A 37 -1.67 9.51 0.24
N THR A 38 -1.70 9.52 -1.09
CA THR A 38 -2.96 9.58 -1.86
C THR A 38 -3.85 8.38 -1.57
N ALA A 39 -3.29 7.18 -1.45
CA ALA A 39 -4.04 5.96 -1.13
C ALA A 39 -4.60 6.00 0.31
N ARG A 40 -3.84 6.53 1.28
CA ARG A 40 -4.31 6.74 2.66
C ARG A 40 -5.49 7.71 2.72
N GLU A 41 -5.43 8.81 1.97
CA GLU A 41 -6.53 9.77 1.89
C GLU A 41 -7.79 9.13 1.30
N ARG A 42 -7.65 8.37 0.21
CA ARG A 42 -8.76 7.66 -0.41
C ARG A 42 -9.39 6.61 0.52
N GLU A 43 -8.57 5.85 1.25
CA GLU A 43 -9.08 4.91 2.26
C GLU A 43 -9.85 5.64 3.36
N LEU A 44 -9.31 6.75 3.85
CA LEU A 44 -9.96 7.55 4.88
C LEU A 44 -11.32 8.09 4.43
N ASP A 45 -11.38 8.63 3.21
CA ASP A 45 -12.63 9.14 2.62
C ASP A 45 -13.66 8.02 2.43
N ALA A 46 -13.25 6.88 1.86
CA ALA A 46 -14.14 5.73 1.69
C ALA A 46 -14.65 5.20 3.04
N ARG A 47 -13.78 5.12 4.06
CA ARG A 47 -14.16 4.74 5.42
C ARG A 47 -15.17 5.70 6.01
N LYS A 48 -14.95 7.02 5.85
CA LYS A 48 -15.85 8.06 6.35
C LYS A 48 -17.23 7.95 5.72
N VAL A 49 -17.32 7.71 4.41
CA VAL A 49 -18.59 7.47 3.70
C VAL A 49 -19.28 6.22 4.24
N HIS A 50 -18.58 5.08 4.29
CA HIS A 50 -19.13 3.83 4.81
C HIS A 50 -19.64 3.96 6.26
N THR A 51 -18.87 4.58 7.16
CA THR A 51 -19.27 4.78 8.55
C THR A 51 -20.49 5.69 8.65
N ARG A 52 -20.54 6.79 7.89
CA ARG A 52 -21.70 7.70 7.89
C ARG A 52 -22.97 7.03 7.41
N GLU A 53 -22.91 6.24 6.34
CA GLU A 53 -24.08 5.51 5.83
C GLU A 53 -24.54 4.43 6.80
N ARG A 54 -23.60 3.71 7.42
CA ARG A 54 -23.89 2.74 8.48
C ARG A 54 -24.61 3.40 9.65
N ASP A 55 -24.10 4.53 10.14
CA ASP A 55 -24.68 5.24 11.26
C ASP A 55 -26.07 5.81 10.91
N ARG A 56 -26.25 6.32 9.68
CA ARG A 56 -27.55 6.78 9.17
C ARG A 56 -28.58 5.65 9.17
N LEU A 57 -28.20 4.45 8.75
CA LEU A 57 -29.09 3.29 8.76
C LEU A 57 -29.38 2.79 10.17
N LEU A 58 -28.38 2.78 11.06
CA LEU A 58 -28.56 2.38 12.46
C LEU A 58 -29.56 3.27 13.19
N LEU A 59 -29.57 4.55 12.87
CA LEU A 59 -30.45 5.56 13.48
C LEU A 59 -31.76 5.78 12.71
N SER A 60 -32.00 5.02 11.64
CA SER A 60 -33.21 5.10 10.84
C SER A 60 -34.37 4.38 11.53
N ASP A 61 -35.58 4.92 11.42
CA ASP A 61 -36.81 4.26 11.89
C ASP A 61 -37.07 2.91 11.19
N ALA A 62 -36.48 2.70 10.01
CA ALA A 62 -36.56 1.44 9.28
C ALA A 62 -35.58 0.38 9.80
N CYS A 63 -34.68 0.73 10.72
CA CYS A 63 -33.71 -0.18 11.31
C CYS A 63 -34.41 -1.19 12.21
N PRO A 64 -34.23 -2.51 12.02
CA PRO A 64 -34.81 -3.51 12.88
C PRO A 64 -34.38 -3.33 14.35
N ASN A 65 -35.35 -3.36 15.26
CA ASN A 65 -35.09 -3.30 16.69
C ASN A 65 -34.44 -4.59 17.18
N VAL A 66 -33.44 -4.44 18.04
CA VAL A 66 -32.74 -5.58 18.65
C VAL A 66 -33.18 -5.72 20.10
N GLY A 67 -33.60 -6.93 20.47
CA GLY A 67 -34.10 -7.20 21.80
C GLY A 67 -34.49 -8.66 22.00
N ARG A 68 -35.51 -8.89 22.85
CA ARG A 68 -35.96 -10.23 23.26
C ARG A 68 -37.48 -10.40 23.13
N ALA A 69 -38.19 -9.39 22.63
CA ALA A 69 -39.62 -9.49 22.35
C ALA A 69 -39.86 -10.34 21.08
N SER A 70 -41.11 -10.74 20.85
CA SER A 70 -41.47 -11.63 19.73
C SER A 70 -41.21 -11.06 18.33
N GLU A 71 -41.09 -9.73 18.21
CA GLU A 71 -40.85 -9.02 16.94
C GLU A 71 -39.42 -8.44 16.84
N ASP A 72 -38.62 -8.60 17.89
CA ASP A 72 -37.24 -8.13 17.90
C ASP A 72 -36.34 -9.09 17.11
N VAL A 73 -35.34 -8.53 16.42
CA VAL A 73 -34.32 -9.33 15.74
C VAL A 73 -33.06 -9.47 16.58
N THR A 74 -32.24 -10.46 16.24
CA THR A 74 -30.89 -10.58 16.79
C THR A 74 -29.97 -9.47 16.26
N VAL A 75 -28.87 -9.20 16.98
CA VAL A 75 -27.81 -8.28 16.52
C VAL A 75 -27.31 -8.69 15.13
N ALA A 76 -27.12 -9.99 14.90
CA ALA A 76 -26.62 -10.50 13.62
C ALA A 76 -27.57 -10.23 12.45
N GLU A 77 -28.88 -10.36 12.66
CA GLU A 77 -29.89 -10.07 11.65
C GLU A 77 -29.97 -8.57 11.33
N ARG A 78 -29.92 -7.70 12.34
CA ARG A 78 -29.83 -6.25 12.11
C ARG A 78 -28.56 -5.89 11.33
N ASP A 79 -27.42 -6.44 11.74
CA ASP A 79 -26.15 -6.15 11.08
C ASP A 79 -26.14 -6.67 9.63
N ALA A 80 -26.74 -7.83 9.34
CA ALA A 80 -26.95 -8.31 7.98
C ALA A 80 -27.87 -7.37 7.16
N TRP A 81 -28.96 -6.88 7.77
CA TRP A 81 -29.86 -5.90 7.14
C TRP A 81 -29.15 -4.59 6.80
N ILE A 82 -28.24 -4.12 7.66
CA ILE A 82 -27.44 -2.92 7.40
C ILE A 82 -26.43 -3.19 6.29
N ASN A 83 -25.64 -4.26 6.42
CA ASN A 83 -24.54 -4.57 5.50
C ASN A 83 -25.03 -4.77 4.07
N THR A 84 -26.20 -5.39 3.87
CA THR A 84 -26.81 -5.55 2.54
C THR A 84 -27.20 -4.22 1.88
N ARG A 85 -27.39 -3.15 2.67
CA ARG A 85 -27.75 -1.80 2.18
C ARG A 85 -26.56 -0.88 1.98
N ILE A 86 -25.39 -1.22 2.52
CA ILE A 86 -24.15 -0.44 2.39
C ILE A 86 -23.03 -1.24 1.73
N ASP A 87 -23.38 -2.31 1.02
CA ASP A 87 -22.40 -3.23 0.43
C ASP A 87 -21.45 -2.51 -0.53
N ASP A 88 -21.97 -1.60 -1.36
CA ASP A 88 -21.16 -0.78 -2.26
C ASP A 88 -20.13 0.07 -1.51
N GLN A 89 -20.54 0.77 -0.45
CA GLN A 89 -19.64 1.60 0.37
C GLN A 89 -18.62 0.74 1.12
N LEU A 90 -19.04 -0.44 1.59
CA LEU A 90 -18.14 -1.40 2.23
C LEU A 90 -17.10 -1.92 1.24
N TRP A 91 -17.50 -2.26 0.01
CA TRP A 91 -16.58 -2.68 -1.05
C TRP A 91 -15.62 -1.57 -1.45
N LEU A 92 -16.11 -0.35 -1.66
CA LEU A 92 -15.25 0.81 -1.94
C LEU A 92 -14.20 1.02 -0.85
N TYR A 93 -14.59 0.93 0.41
CA TYR A 93 -13.65 1.02 1.54
C TYR A 93 -12.63 -0.13 1.52
N LYS A 94 -13.07 -1.38 1.36
CA LYS A 94 -12.17 -2.54 1.31
C LYS A 94 -11.17 -2.44 0.15
N THR A 95 -11.62 -2.04 -1.04
CA THR A 95 -10.76 -1.84 -2.21
C THR A 95 -9.75 -0.72 -1.96
N ALA A 96 -10.17 0.41 -1.40
CA ALA A 96 -9.26 1.50 -1.07
C ALA A 96 -8.20 1.08 -0.03
N LYS A 97 -8.58 0.25 0.95
CA LYS A 97 -7.65 -0.34 1.92
C LYS A 97 -6.60 -1.22 1.24
N VAL A 98 -7.02 -2.14 0.35
CA VAL A 98 -6.08 -2.99 -0.41
C VAL A 98 -5.12 -2.13 -1.24
N GLN A 99 -5.61 -1.09 -1.92
CA GLN A 99 -4.75 -0.17 -2.67
C GLN A 99 -3.72 0.55 -1.80
N ARG A 100 -4.08 0.90 -0.56
CA ARG A 100 -3.12 1.47 0.41
C ARG A 100 -2.09 0.44 0.84
N GLU A 101 -2.50 -0.80 1.11
CA GLU A 101 -1.59 -1.90 1.46
C GLU A 101 -0.60 -2.17 0.33
N ASP A 102 -1.07 -2.24 -0.92
CA ASP A 102 -0.21 -2.40 -2.10
C ASP A 102 0.79 -1.24 -2.24
N ALA A 103 0.34 0.01 -2.04
CA ALA A 103 1.21 1.18 -2.08
C ALA A 103 2.27 1.16 -0.95
N GLU A 104 1.90 0.69 0.24
CA GLU A 104 2.83 0.51 1.35
C GLU A 104 3.87 -0.57 1.05
N SER A 105 3.43 -1.73 0.56
CA SER A 105 4.32 -2.81 0.11
C SER A 105 5.28 -2.34 -0.98
N TYR A 106 4.82 -1.50 -1.92
CA TYR A 106 5.69 -0.93 -2.95
C TYR A 106 6.76 0.01 -2.37
N VAL A 107 6.42 0.87 -1.41
CA VAL A 107 7.41 1.70 -0.70
C VAL A 107 8.48 0.84 -0.03
N TRP A 108 8.09 -0.26 0.60
CA TRP A 108 9.05 -1.21 1.20
C TRP A 108 9.92 -1.88 0.15
N ALA A 109 9.34 -2.36 -0.96
CA ALA A 109 10.10 -2.97 -2.05
C ALA A 109 11.16 -2.01 -2.63
N ILE A 110 10.86 -0.72 -2.75
CA ILE A 110 11.83 0.29 -3.21
C ILE A 110 12.94 0.52 -2.17
N LYS A 111 12.63 0.54 -0.88
CA LYS A 111 13.66 0.63 0.18
C LYS A 111 14.60 -0.58 0.13
N ASP A 112 14.07 -1.78 -0.01
CA ASP A 112 14.87 -3.01 -0.12
C ASP A 112 15.80 -2.95 -1.34
N GLN A 113 15.32 -2.45 -2.48
CA GLN A 113 16.13 -2.25 -3.67
C GLN A 113 17.27 -1.24 -3.47
N ILE A 114 17.02 -0.16 -2.73
CA ILE A 114 18.07 0.81 -2.38
C ILE A 114 19.14 0.13 -1.51
N GLU A 115 18.75 -0.72 -0.57
CA GLU A 115 19.69 -1.46 0.29
C GLU A 115 20.53 -2.46 -0.51
N VAL A 116 19.90 -3.26 -1.38
CA VAL A 116 20.60 -4.19 -2.29
C VAL A 116 21.61 -3.42 -3.16
N LEU A 117 21.19 -2.30 -3.74
CA LEU A 117 22.05 -1.52 -4.63
C LEU A 117 23.22 -0.85 -3.88
N ARG A 118 23.02 -0.41 -2.64
CA ARG A 118 24.11 0.07 -1.77
C ARG A 118 25.14 -1.04 -1.50
N SER A 119 24.67 -2.27 -1.25
CA SER A 119 25.54 -3.44 -1.07
C SER A 119 26.37 -3.74 -2.32
N ILE A 120 25.71 -3.81 -3.48
CA ILE A 120 26.39 -3.99 -4.79
C ILE A 120 27.43 -2.89 -5.00
N GLY A 121 27.08 -1.62 -4.72
CA GLY A 121 28.00 -0.50 -4.84
C GLY A 121 29.28 -0.63 -4.02
N VAL A 122 29.20 -1.19 -2.80
CA VAL A 122 30.39 -1.46 -1.97
C VAL A 122 31.27 -2.53 -2.62
N LEU A 123 30.66 -3.65 -3.06
CA LEU A 123 31.39 -4.75 -3.69
C LEU A 123 32.05 -4.31 -5.01
N SER A 124 31.33 -3.56 -5.84
CA SER A 124 31.84 -3.06 -7.12
C SER A 124 33.02 -2.12 -6.96
N ARG A 125 33.01 -1.23 -5.96
CA ARG A 125 34.16 -0.35 -5.65
C ARG A 125 35.38 -1.17 -5.18
N GLN A 126 35.19 -2.12 -4.27
CA GLN A 126 36.26 -3.00 -3.80
C GLN A 126 36.91 -3.79 -4.93
N ALA A 127 36.09 -4.37 -5.83
CA ALA A 127 36.57 -5.10 -6.99
C ALA A 127 37.35 -4.18 -7.95
N PHE A 128 36.85 -2.96 -8.19
CA PHE A 128 37.51 -1.98 -9.05
C PHE A 128 38.87 -1.54 -8.49
N ASP A 129 38.94 -1.22 -7.19
CA ASP A 129 40.17 -0.82 -6.50
C ASP A 129 41.24 -1.93 -6.52
N MET A 130 40.83 -3.18 -6.33
CA MET A 130 41.71 -4.36 -6.42
C MET A 130 42.28 -4.55 -7.82
N SER A 131 41.45 -4.38 -8.86
CA SER A 131 41.87 -4.48 -10.27
C SER A 131 42.80 -3.33 -10.70
N GLY A 132 42.63 -2.14 -10.11
CA GLY A 132 43.50 -0.98 -10.35
C GLY A 132 44.87 -1.10 -9.69
N ARG A 133 44.99 -1.85 -8.57
CA ARG A 133 46.25 -2.11 -7.86
C ARG A 133 47.15 -3.16 -8.50
N THR A 134 46.65 -3.94 -9.46
CA THR A 134 47.42 -5.00 -10.14
C THR A 134 48.16 -4.51 -11.38
N ARG A 135 48.25 -3.19 -11.61
CA ARG A 135 49.06 -2.55 -12.66
C ARG A 135 50.24 -1.79 -12.07
#